data_AF-A0A0A0BDW7-F1
#
_entry.id   AF-A0A0A0BDW7-F1
#
_cell.length_a   1.000
_cell.length_b   1.000
_cell.length_c   1.000
_cell.angle_alpha   90.00
_cell.angle_beta   90.00
_cell.angle_gamma   90.00
#
_symmetry.space_group_name_H-M   'P 1'
#
loop_
_entity.id
_entity.type
_entity.pdbx_description
1 polymer ?
#
loop_
_entity_poly.entity_id
_entity_poly.type
_entity_poly.pdbx_seq_one_letter_code
_entity_poly.pdbx_strand_id
1 'polypeptide(L)' 'MKVNWDQNVCQHAGVCVTKYPSLYKIEDGQFVITIENASDELIRESVEKCPSGALTIED' A
#
# COMPACT_ATOMS: atom_id res chain seq x y z
N MET A 1 -1.35 6.36 -12.57
CA MET A 1 -0.82 5.57 -11.44
C MET A 1 -1.74 5.62 -10.24
N LYS A 2 -2.33 4.48 -9.91
CA LYS A 2 -3.17 4.25 -8.74
C LYS A 2 -2.72 2.94 -8.07
N VAL A 3 -2.69 2.92 -6.75
CA VAL A 3 -2.47 1.68 -6.00
C VAL A 3 -3.82 1.10 -5.61
N ASN A 4 -4.03 -0.18 -5.92
CA ASN A 4 -5.19 -0.93 -5.51
C ASN A 4 -4.84 -1.89 -4.38
N TRP A 5 -5.79 -2.13 -3.47
CA TRP A 5 -5.65 -3.07 -2.36
C TRP A 5 -6.77 -4.11 -2.42
N ASP A 6 -6.40 -5.39 -2.48
CA ASP A 6 -7.34 -6.50 -2.39
C ASP A 6 -7.36 -7.09 -0.98
N GLN A 7 -8.45 -6.82 -0.25
CA GLN A 7 -8.67 -7.33 1.09
C GLN A 7 -8.74 -8.86 1.18
N ASN A 8 -9.13 -9.56 0.10
CA ASN A 8 -9.23 -11.02 0.11
C ASN A 8 -7.86 -11.70 0.01
N VAL A 9 -6.88 -10.99 -0.57
CA VAL A 9 -5.49 -11.45 -0.68
C VAL A 9 -4.67 -10.98 0.53
N CYS A 10 -5.03 -9.83 1.12
CA CYS A 10 -4.29 -9.23 2.23
C CYS A 10 -4.25 -10.11 3.48
N GLN A 11 -3.05 -10.49 3.91
CA GLN A 11 -2.82 -11.29 5.11
C GLN A 11 -2.55 -10.45 6.37
N HIS A 12 -2.77 -9.13 6.32
CA HIS A 12 -2.56 -8.21 7.45
C HIS A 12 -1.16 -8.30 8.10
N ALA A 13 -0.12 -8.54 7.29
CA ALA A 13 1.27 -8.66 7.76
C ALA A 13 1.87 -7.35 8.33
N GLY A 14 1.19 -6.22 8.18
CA GLY A 14 1.61 -4.92 8.74
C GLY A 14 2.77 -4.22 8.02
N VAL A 15 3.42 -4.87 7.04
CA VAL A 15 4.59 -4.31 6.33
C VAL A 15 4.29 -2.96 5.69
N CYS A 16 3.13 -2.81 5.05
CA CYS A 16 2.73 -1.57 4.38
C CYS A 16 2.65 -0.39 5.36
N VAL A 17 1.83 -0.50 6.41
CA VAL A 17 1.60 0.57 7.39
C VAL A 17 2.82 0.84 8.28
N THR A 18 3.69 -0.14 8.50
CA THR A 18 4.89 0.05 9.33
C THR A 18 6.07 0.61 8.54
N LYS A 19 6.32 0.12 7.31
CA LYS A 19 7.48 0.56 6.51
C LYS A 19 7.19 1.77 5.63
N TYR A 20 5.96 1.93 5.19
CA TYR A 20 5.54 3.01 4.29
C TYR A 20 4.34 3.79 4.88
N PRO A 21 4.46 4.35 6.10
CA PRO A 21 3.36 5.07 6.76
C PRO A 21 2.93 6.34 6.03
N SER A 22 3.79 6.89 5.16
CA SER A 22 3.44 8.00 4.27
C SER A 22 2.51 7.59 3.12
N LEU A 23 2.49 6.30 2.77
CA LEU A 23 1.65 5.74 1.71
C LEU A 23 0.42 5.02 2.24
N TYR A 24 0.56 4.32 3.36
CA TYR A 24 -0.47 3.46 3.91
C TYR A 24 -0.68 3.76 5.38
N LYS A 25 -1.91 4.05 5.76
CA LYS A 25 -2.29 4.28 7.16
C LYS A 25 -3.65 3.70 7.46
N ILE A 26 -3.89 3.40 8.74
CA ILE A 26 -5.23 3.12 9.25
C ILE A 26 -5.73 4.41 9.89
N GLU A 27 -6.81 4.96 9.34
CA GLU A 27 -7.47 6.16 9.85
C GLU A 27 -8.93 5.80 10.09
N ASP A 28 -9.41 6.00 11.32
CA ASP A 28 -10.78 5.62 11.75
C ASP A 28 -11.17 4.16 11.42
N GLY A 29 -10.19 3.25 11.49
CA GLY A 29 -10.38 1.83 11.18
C GLY A 29 -10.43 1.49 9.69
N GLN A 30 -10.25 2.49 8.81
CA GLN A 30 -10.19 2.29 7.36
C GLN A 30 -8.74 2.28 6.87
N PHE A 31 -8.45 1.41 5.91
CA PHE A 31 -7.16 1.39 5.22
C PHE A 31 -7.13 2.50 4.16
N VAL A 32 -6.31 3.53 4.40
CA VAL A 32 -6.14 4.68 3.54
C VAL A 32 -4.84 4.57 2.78
N ILE A 33 -4.92 4.81 1.48
CA ILE A 33 -3.77 4.79 0.56
C ILE A 33 -3.58 6.22 0.03
N THR A 34 -2.38 6.78 0.17
CA THR A 34 -2.05 8.14 -0.26
C THR A 34 -0.79 8.12 -1.12
N ILE A 35 -0.91 8.50 -2.39
CA ILE A 35 0.20 8.47 -3.34
C ILE A 35 0.55 9.83 -3.95
N GLU A 36 -0.24 10.87 -3.67
CA GLU A 36 -0.17 12.18 -4.36
C GLU A 36 1.15 12.92 -4.19
N ASN A 37 1.91 12.64 -3.12
CA ASN A 37 3.19 13.30 -2.82
C ASN A 37 4.37 12.32 -2.80
N ALA A 38 4.17 11.11 -3.32
CA ALA A 38 5.21 10.08 -3.32
C ALA A 38 5.83 9.93 -4.70
N SER A 39 7.12 9.64 -4.72
CA SER A 39 7.81 9.27 -5.95
C SER A 39 7.31 7.92 -6.46
N ASP A 40 7.19 7.78 -7.78
CA ASP A 40 6.80 6.52 -8.42
C ASP A 40 7.65 5.32 -7.99
N GLU A 41 8.94 5.53 -7.72
CA GLU A 41 9.86 4.50 -7.22
C GLU A 41 9.44 3.99 -5.83
N LEU A 42 9.10 4.90 -4.91
CA LEU A 42 8.64 4.55 -3.58
C LEU A 42 7.32 3.79 -3.63
N ILE A 43 6.42 4.21 -4.52
CA ILE A 43 5.14 3.53 -4.73
C ILE A 43 5.37 2.10 -5.22
N ARG A 44 6.20 1.91 -6.27
CA ARG A 44 6.55 0.58 -6.80
C ARG A 44 7.22 -0.31 -5.76
N GLU A 45 8.22 0.21 -5.06
CA GLU A 45 8.91 -0.55 -4.00
C GLU A 45 7.92 -1.02 -2.93
N SER A 46 7.04 -0.12 -2.48
CA SER A 46 6.08 -0.43 -1.42
C SER A 46 5.07 -1.51 -1.81
N VAL A 47 4.69 -1.55 -3.09
CA VAL A 47 3.82 -2.58 -3.68
C VAL A 47 4.56 -3.92 -3.76
N GLU A 48 5.82 -3.92 -4.25
CA GLU A 48 6.65 -5.12 -4.34
C GLU A 48 6.98 -5.74 -2.97
N LYS A 49 7.07 -4.91 -1.92
CA LYS A 49 7.30 -5.40 -0.55
C LYS A 49 6.05 -5.97 0.12
N CYS A 50 4.89 -5.93 -0.51
CA CYS A 50 3.69 -6.58 0.03
C CYS A 50 3.86 -8.11 0.00
N PRO A 51 4.00 -8.80 1.15
CA PRO A 51 4.33 -10.23 1.17
C PRO A 51 3.21 -11.12 0.62
N SER A 52 1.98 -10.60 0.63
CA SER A 52 0.80 -11.30 0.10
C SER A 52 0.51 -11.01 -1.37
N GLY A 53 1.16 -10.00 -1.96
CA GLY A 53 0.79 -9.51 -3.30
C GLY A 53 -0.56 -8.80 -3.37
N ALA A 54 -1.15 -8.41 -2.22
CA ALA A 54 -2.45 -7.75 -2.15
C ALA A 54 -2.46 -6.31 -2.65
N LEU A 55 -1.29 -5.71 -2.86
CA LEU A 55 -1.15 -4.37 -3.41
C LEU A 55 -0.77 -4.49 -4.89
N THR A 56 -1.41 -3.72 -5.76
CA THR A 56 -1.12 -3.68 -7.20
C THR A 56 -1.12 -2.24 -7.71
N ILE A 57 -0.47 -2.01 -8.86
CA ILE A 57 -0.44 -0.72 -9.54
C ILE A 57 -1.27 -0.81 -10.82
N GLU A 58 -2.18 0.15 -10.99
CA GLU A 58 -2.94 0.39 -12.21
C GLU A 58 -2.51 1.74 -12.79
N ASP A 59 -2.38 1.83 -14.12
CA ASP A 59 -2.03 3.08 -14.80
C ASP A 59 -3.24 4.01 -14.92
#